data_AF-A0A453SMN4-F1
#
_entry.id   AF-A0A453SMN4-F1
#
_cell.length_a   1.000
_cell.length_b   1.000
_cell.length_c   1.000
_cell.angle_alpha   90.00
_cell.angle_beta   90.00
_cell.angle_gamma   90.00
#
_symmetry.space_group_name_H-M   'P 1'
#
loop_
_entity.id
_entity.type
_entity.pdbx_description
1 polymer ?
#
loop_
_entity_poly.entity_id
_entity_poly.type
_entity_poly.pdbx_seq_one_letter_code
_entity_poly.pdbx_strand_id
1 'polypeptide(L)'
;MLRKMKKRKHEHDEVPHTSPALPSAQVQQPQLQPTVSNNRCFLHYLPDLRQAKEIAYNSCQLKPKVEMVVFPQGPGAVMPTYEAVLQEQLRETENRAKELKQEWQTSGCTVIVDSWKSKCDKSFVSVLVQCSKGTQFLRSIDVSEITEDFDELESMLSCVVEDVGAHNIVQIVMNDVSPHMQMAREYVLNKYDSFFFVLCADHCINLLLEKIAALEHVSEVLMKAREITRFLYGHALPMKLKRYVQEEILSSSYLKFVAVFITLERLVSARVGLVQMFSSPEWVPSGWACRDLFERIQSIVKTDDTFWHAAAKVVKVTSPLVRVLYKLESDICPMGILYEAMHGAKEEICVNIGDESEFYLRIIDKIWDGYLHNPLHAAGPMLNPRIFYAAGFHPYTVISSGIAACIIQLGKA
;
A
#
# COMPACT_ATOMS: atom_id res chain seq x y z
N MET A 1 17.20 44.76 -48.70
CA MET A 1 18.39 44.19 -49.41
C MET A 1 18.66 42.81 -48.80
N LEU A 2 18.95 41.70 -49.48
CA LEU A 2 19.60 41.40 -50.77
C LEU A 2 21.15 41.31 -50.71
N ARG A 3 21.67 40.13 -50.30
CA ARG A 3 22.90 39.41 -50.75
C ARG A 3 22.85 37.99 -50.13
N LYS A 4 22.93 36.85 -50.84
CA LYS A 4 23.93 36.31 -51.81
C LYS A 4 25.24 35.93 -51.07
N MET A 5 25.88 34.76 -51.25
CA MET A 5 26.04 33.83 -52.41
C MET A 5 25.97 32.32 -51.99
N LYS A 6 25.63 31.30 -52.83
CA LYS A 6 26.27 30.72 -54.06
C LYS A 6 27.69 30.14 -53.80
N LYS A 7 28.18 29.03 -54.40
CA LYS A 7 27.61 27.90 -55.20
C LYS A 7 28.72 26.84 -55.50
N ARG A 8 28.36 25.55 -55.70
CA ARG A 8 29.03 24.43 -56.47
C ARG A 8 28.46 23.11 -55.87
N LYS A 9 27.89 22.12 -56.56
CA LYS A 9 27.76 21.68 -57.97
C LYS A 9 29.02 21.11 -58.63
N HIS A 10 28.92 19.83 -59.00
CA HIS A 10 29.53 19.17 -60.17
C HIS A 10 28.44 18.31 -60.86
N GLU A 11 28.49 18.23 -62.18
CA GLU A 11 27.77 17.29 -63.07
C GLU A 11 28.65 16.03 -63.37
N HIS A 12 28.28 14.98 -64.13
CA HIS A 12 27.17 14.66 -65.06
C HIS A 12 26.49 13.32 -64.62
N ASP A 13 25.92 12.35 -65.36
CA ASP A 13 25.79 12.07 -66.82
C ASP A 13 24.55 11.17 -67.16
N GLU A 14 24.34 10.82 -68.45
CA GLU A 14 23.16 10.11 -69.02
C GLU A 14 23.46 8.63 -69.44
N VAL A 15 22.63 7.61 -69.15
CA VAL A 15 21.43 7.06 -69.87
C VAL A 15 21.70 6.51 -71.29
N PRO A 16 21.45 5.19 -71.57
CA PRO A 16 20.30 4.81 -72.42
C PRO A 16 19.62 3.43 -72.14
N HIS A 17 18.55 3.15 -72.89
CA HIS A 17 17.52 2.10 -72.71
C HIS A 17 17.81 0.68 -73.27
N THR A 18 17.00 -0.32 -72.86
CA THR A 18 16.30 -1.26 -73.78
C THR A 18 15.19 -2.08 -73.08
N SER A 19 14.20 -2.55 -73.85
CA SER A 19 13.10 -3.49 -73.46
C SER A 19 12.95 -4.54 -74.59
N PRO A 20 12.45 -5.79 -74.36
CA PRO A 20 10.99 -6.05 -74.46
C PRO A 20 10.40 -7.32 -73.76
N ALA A 21 9.05 -7.34 -73.66
CA ALA A 21 8.06 -8.45 -73.81
C ALA A 21 8.20 -9.86 -73.13
N LEU A 22 7.19 -10.18 -72.29
CA LEU A 22 6.19 -11.29 -72.38
C LEU A 22 6.55 -12.64 -73.09
N PRO A 23 6.13 -13.82 -72.54
CA PRO A 23 4.70 -14.21 -72.58
C PRO A 23 4.14 -14.99 -71.37
N SER A 24 2.86 -15.37 -71.45
CA SER A 24 2.00 -15.97 -70.40
C SER A 24 1.37 -17.31 -70.81
N ALA A 25 1.15 -18.25 -69.86
CA ALA A 25 0.09 -19.27 -69.96
C ALA A 25 -0.21 -19.99 -68.61
N GLN A 26 -1.51 -20.11 -68.25
CA GLN A 26 -2.31 -21.28 -67.78
C GLN A 26 -1.65 -22.36 -66.84
N VAL A 27 -2.35 -23.10 -65.96
CA VAL A 27 -3.72 -23.69 -65.94
C VAL A 27 -4.30 -23.70 -64.50
N GLN A 28 -5.62 -23.92 -64.34
CA GLN A 28 -6.35 -23.91 -63.05
C GLN A 28 -6.56 -25.30 -62.39
N GLN A 29 -6.49 -25.33 -61.04
CA GLN A 29 -7.29 -26.12 -60.07
C GLN A 29 -7.31 -27.68 -60.14
N PRO A 30 -7.43 -28.34 -58.98
CA PRO A 30 -8.76 -28.67 -58.42
C PRO A 30 -8.96 -28.21 -56.95
N GLN A 31 -10.21 -28.33 -56.46
CA GLN A 31 -10.62 -27.97 -55.10
C GLN A 31 -10.55 -29.14 -54.11
N LEU A 32 -10.44 -28.83 -52.81
CA LEU A 32 -11.11 -29.57 -51.73
C LEU A 32 -11.30 -28.65 -50.50
N GLN A 33 -12.29 -28.97 -49.66
CA GLN A 33 -12.80 -28.09 -48.58
C GLN A 33 -12.20 -28.46 -47.19
N PRO A 34 -12.81 -28.13 -46.01
CA PRO A 34 -12.18 -27.17 -45.12
C PRO A 34 -11.78 -27.79 -43.77
N THR A 35 -10.49 -27.97 -43.51
CA THR A 35 -10.01 -28.41 -42.20
C THR A 35 -9.92 -27.24 -41.21
N VAL A 36 -10.84 -27.22 -40.24
CA VAL A 36 -10.77 -26.31 -39.09
C VAL A 36 -9.50 -26.60 -38.27
N SER A 37 -8.64 -25.60 -38.11
CA SER A 37 -7.59 -25.58 -37.08
C SER A 37 -7.73 -24.32 -36.22
N ASN A 38 -8.06 -24.51 -34.94
CA ASN A 38 -8.11 -23.43 -33.95
C ASN A 38 -6.71 -22.83 -33.77
N ASN A 39 -6.48 -21.60 -34.26
CA ASN A 39 -5.34 -20.77 -33.89
C ASN A 39 -5.80 -19.45 -33.29
N ARG A 40 -6.52 -19.54 -32.15
CA ARG A 40 -6.72 -18.39 -31.26
C ARG A 40 -5.40 -18.12 -30.55
N CYS A 41 -4.64 -17.13 -31.02
CA CYS A 41 -3.48 -16.62 -30.29
C CYS A 41 -3.98 -15.80 -29.09
N PHE A 42 -4.13 -16.45 -27.94
CA PHE A 42 -4.40 -15.76 -26.68
C PHE A 42 -3.15 -15.01 -26.22
N LEU A 43 -3.20 -13.67 -26.30
CA LEU A 43 -2.31 -12.82 -25.50
C LEU A 43 -2.75 -12.93 -24.04
N HIS A 44 -2.20 -13.90 -23.30
CA HIS A 44 -2.33 -13.93 -21.85
C HIS A 44 -1.51 -12.81 -21.21
N TYR A 45 -2.06 -11.60 -21.26
CA TYR A 45 -1.72 -10.58 -20.27
C TYR A 45 -2.16 -11.12 -18.90
N LEU A 46 -1.17 -11.52 -18.11
CA LEU A 46 -1.30 -11.68 -16.67
C LEU A 46 -0.77 -10.40 -16.01
N PRO A 47 -1.62 -9.37 -15.81
CA PRO A 47 -1.29 -8.30 -14.88
C PRO A 47 -1.32 -8.93 -13.48
N ASP A 48 -0.15 -9.33 -12.98
CA ASP A 48 -0.04 -9.93 -11.64
C ASP A 48 -0.14 -8.85 -10.56
N LEU A 49 -1.38 -8.36 -10.38
CA LEU A 49 -1.78 -7.32 -9.43
C LEU A 49 -1.68 -7.78 -7.95
N ARG A 50 -1.02 -8.91 -7.68
CA ARG A 50 -0.79 -9.49 -6.35
C ARG A 50 0.43 -8.89 -5.63
N GLN A 51 1.11 -7.91 -6.22
CA GLN A 51 2.12 -7.14 -5.49
C GLN A 51 1.90 -5.64 -5.70
N ALA A 52 1.18 -5.04 -4.75
CA ALA A 52 1.24 -3.60 -4.49
C ALA A 52 2.60 -3.20 -3.87
N LYS A 53 3.70 -3.57 -4.53
CA LYS A 53 5.01 -2.98 -4.25
C LYS A 53 4.98 -1.54 -4.72
N GLU A 54 5.54 -0.65 -3.91
CA GLU A 54 5.62 0.78 -4.19
C GLU A 54 6.11 1.03 -5.63
N ILE A 55 5.26 1.63 -6.47
CA ILE A 55 5.73 2.27 -7.71
C ILE A 55 6.37 3.59 -7.30
N ALA A 56 7.54 3.48 -6.67
CA ALA A 56 8.41 4.59 -6.38
C ALA A 56 8.74 5.28 -7.71
N TYR A 57 8.31 6.53 -7.86
CA TYR A 57 8.41 7.32 -9.08
C TYR A 57 9.87 7.73 -9.38
N ASN A 58 10.69 6.75 -9.73
CA ASN A 58 12.08 6.87 -10.15
C ASN A 58 12.35 5.80 -11.22
N SER A 59 12.79 6.23 -12.40
CA SER A 59 12.93 5.43 -13.62
C SER A 59 11.62 4.82 -14.19
N CYS A 60 10.84 5.66 -14.88
CA CYS A 60 9.85 5.18 -15.86
C CYS A 60 10.55 4.55 -17.09
N GLN A 61 11.15 3.38 -16.91
CA GLN A 61 11.40 2.40 -17.97
C GLN A 61 10.73 1.07 -17.59
N LEU A 62 9.42 1.12 -17.43
CA LEU A 62 8.55 0.00 -17.79
C LEU A 62 8.77 -0.28 -19.28
N LYS A 63 9.83 -1.04 -19.60
CA LYS A 63 9.90 -1.77 -20.86
C LYS A 63 8.75 -2.76 -20.81
N PRO A 64 7.69 -2.63 -21.63
CA PRO A 64 6.66 -3.65 -21.68
C PRO A 64 7.37 -4.96 -22.03
N LYS A 65 7.21 -5.99 -21.20
CA LYS A 65 7.79 -7.32 -21.48
C LYS A 65 6.94 -7.99 -22.57
N VAL A 66 6.96 -7.41 -23.76
CA VAL A 66 6.33 -7.96 -24.95
C VAL A 66 7.14 -9.20 -25.32
N GLU A 67 6.73 -10.35 -24.78
CA GLU A 67 7.09 -11.64 -25.32
C GLU A 67 6.38 -11.78 -26.67
N MET A 68 6.97 -11.12 -27.67
CA MET A 68 6.65 -11.32 -29.08
C MET A 68 6.90 -12.79 -29.39
N VAL A 69 5.83 -13.60 -29.35
CA VAL A 69 5.82 -14.92 -29.96
C VAL A 69 5.88 -14.71 -31.46
N VAL A 70 7.09 -14.51 -31.98
CA VAL A 70 7.37 -14.38 -33.41
C VAL A 70 7.16 -15.76 -34.04
N PHE A 71 5.91 -16.05 -34.41
CA PHE A 71 5.59 -17.16 -35.30
C PHE A 71 6.38 -16.97 -36.61
N PRO A 72 7.34 -17.86 -36.94
CA PRO A 72 8.35 -17.55 -37.95
C PRO A 72 7.87 -17.82 -39.40
N GLN A 73 6.59 -17.59 -39.70
CA GLN A 73 6.01 -17.68 -41.05
C GLN A 73 4.89 -16.66 -41.26
N GLY A 74 5.06 -15.77 -42.25
CA GLY A 74 4.03 -14.82 -42.70
C GLY A 74 4.57 -13.40 -42.94
N PRO A 75 4.40 -12.80 -44.14
CA PRO A 75 4.82 -11.43 -44.38
C PRO A 75 3.83 -10.41 -43.79
N GLY A 76 4.34 -9.41 -43.08
CA GLY A 76 3.57 -8.18 -42.78
C GLY A 76 2.65 -8.22 -41.56
N ALA A 77 3.08 -8.80 -40.44
CA ALA A 77 2.40 -8.58 -39.15
C ALA A 77 2.48 -7.10 -38.74
N VAL A 78 1.39 -6.35 -38.95
CA VAL A 78 1.27 -4.94 -38.56
C VAL A 78 1.05 -4.85 -37.06
N MET A 79 1.87 -4.07 -36.35
CA MET A 79 1.67 -3.79 -34.93
C MET A 79 0.34 -3.04 -34.72
N PRO A 80 -0.47 -3.42 -33.72
CA PRO A 80 -1.72 -2.72 -33.42
C PRO A 80 -1.46 -1.27 -33.01
N THR A 81 -2.40 -0.38 -33.35
CA THR A 81 -2.31 1.03 -32.93
C THR A 81 -2.54 1.16 -31.42
N TYR A 82 -2.03 2.23 -30.82
CA TYR A 82 -2.30 2.55 -29.42
C TYR A 82 -3.81 2.60 -29.12
N GLU A 83 -4.60 3.15 -30.04
CA GLU A 83 -6.06 3.20 -29.93
C GLU A 83 -6.71 1.80 -29.95
N ALA A 84 -6.28 0.90 -30.84
CA ALA A 84 -6.80 -0.47 -30.89
C ALA A 84 -6.46 -1.26 -29.60
N VAL A 85 -5.25 -1.06 -29.05
CA VAL A 85 -4.87 -1.65 -27.75
C VAL A 85 -5.71 -1.06 -26.62
N LEU A 86 -5.94 0.27 -26.60
CA LEU A 86 -6.76 0.94 -25.59
C LEU A 86 -8.23 0.48 -25.63
N GLN A 87 -8.81 0.36 -26.82
CA GLN A 87 -10.18 -0.13 -27.00
C GLN A 87 -10.34 -1.58 -26.52
N GLU A 88 -9.36 -2.45 -26.80
CA GLU A 88 -9.39 -3.84 -26.33
C GLU A 88 -9.18 -3.95 -24.81
N GLN A 89 -8.25 -3.18 -24.23
CA GLN A 89 -8.08 -3.13 -22.77
C GLN A 89 -9.31 -2.56 -22.04
N LEU A 90 -9.99 -1.57 -22.63
CA LEU A 90 -11.28 -1.09 -22.13
C LEU A 90 -12.34 -2.19 -22.18
N ARG A 91 -12.47 -2.89 -23.32
CA ARG A 91 -13.41 -4.01 -23.49
C ARG A 91 -13.17 -5.14 -22.49
N GLU A 92 -11.92 -5.51 -22.24
CA GLU A 92 -11.56 -6.50 -21.21
C GLU A 92 -11.92 -6.01 -19.80
N THR A 93 -11.58 -4.76 -19.47
CA THR A 93 -11.87 -4.15 -18.17
C THR A 93 -13.37 -4.05 -17.90
N GLU A 94 -14.16 -3.63 -18.88
CA GLU A 94 -15.62 -3.57 -18.77
C GLU A 94 -16.26 -4.95 -18.55
N ASN A 95 -15.74 -5.99 -19.20
CA ASN A 95 -16.28 -7.33 -19.04
C ASN A 95 -15.91 -7.90 -17.66
N ARG A 96 -14.67 -7.68 -17.20
CA ARG A 96 -14.26 -7.98 -15.82
C ARG A 96 -15.10 -7.23 -14.78
N ALA A 97 -15.44 -5.96 -15.04
CA ALA A 97 -16.34 -5.19 -14.17
C ALA A 97 -17.76 -5.80 -14.10
N LYS A 98 -18.31 -6.31 -15.21
CA LYS A 98 -19.60 -7.01 -15.23
C LYS A 98 -19.55 -8.32 -14.43
N GLU A 99 -18.47 -9.10 -14.57
CA GLU A 99 -18.24 -10.33 -13.80
C GLU A 99 -18.09 -10.07 -12.29
N LEU A 100 -17.41 -8.99 -11.90
CA LEU A 100 -17.27 -8.59 -10.50
C LEU A 100 -18.61 -8.11 -9.93
N LYS A 101 -19.39 -7.29 -10.65
CA LYS A 101 -20.73 -6.85 -10.22
C LYS A 101 -21.72 -8.00 -9.99
N GLN A 102 -21.64 -9.07 -10.77
CA GLN A 102 -22.43 -10.29 -10.54
C GLN A 102 -22.00 -11.03 -9.25
N GLU A 103 -20.71 -10.98 -8.90
CA GLU A 103 -20.21 -11.57 -7.65
C GLU A 103 -20.65 -10.77 -6.43
N TRP A 104 -20.72 -9.43 -6.52
CA TRP A 104 -21.20 -8.58 -5.41
C TRP A 104 -22.63 -8.97 -5.00
N GLN A 105 -23.48 -9.34 -5.96
CA GLN A 105 -24.85 -9.85 -5.74
C GLN A 105 -24.91 -11.28 -5.18
N THR A 106 -23.78 -12.01 -5.17
CA THR A 106 -23.72 -13.43 -4.78
C THR A 106 -23.00 -13.63 -3.45
N SER A 107 -21.91 -12.90 -3.19
CA SER A 107 -21.08 -13.02 -1.99
C SER A 107 -21.08 -11.77 -1.10
N GLY A 108 -21.73 -10.69 -1.54
CA GLY A 108 -21.44 -9.34 -1.05
C GLY A 108 -20.04 -8.87 -1.47
N CYS A 109 -19.70 -7.64 -1.09
CA CYS A 109 -18.40 -7.00 -1.34
C CYS A 109 -17.96 -6.11 -0.17
N THR A 110 -16.67 -5.79 -0.15
CA THR A 110 -16.07 -4.74 0.67
C THR A 110 -15.83 -3.52 -0.21
N VAL A 111 -16.38 -2.37 0.17
CA VAL A 111 -16.01 -1.08 -0.43
C VAL A 111 -14.82 -0.52 0.35
N ILE A 112 -13.80 -0.02 -0.34
CA ILE A 112 -12.66 0.67 0.24
C ILE A 112 -12.73 2.13 -0.22
N VAL A 113 -12.75 3.05 0.75
CA VAL A 113 -12.79 4.50 0.55
C VAL A 113 -11.49 5.07 1.13
N ASP A 114 -10.49 5.18 0.25
CA ASP A 114 -9.11 5.56 0.58
C ASP A 114 -8.90 7.08 0.39
N SER A 115 -8.88 7.82 1.50
CA SER A 115 -8.49 9.23 1.56
C SER A 115 -6.96 9.38 1.55
N TRP A 116 -6.42 9.97 0.49
CA TRP A 116 -4.98 10.22 0.36
C TRP A 116 -4.69 11.66 -0.11
N LYS A 117 -3.52 12.19 0.28
CA LYS A 117 -3.02 13.49 -0.18
C LYS A 117 -1.91 13.33 -1.21
N SER A 118 -2.01 14.10 -2.28
CA SER A 118 -1.00 14.20 -3.32
C SER A 118 0.21 15.03 -2.86
N LYS A 119 1.32 14.94 -3.61
CA LYS A 119 2.52 15.79 -3.40
C LYS A 119 2.28 17.29 -3.66
N CYS A 120 1.12 17.65 -4.19
CA CYS A 120 0.67 19.03 -4.42
C CYS A 120 -0.38 19.48 -3.39
N ASP A 121 -0.50 18.77 -2.26
CA ASP A 121 -1.42 18.99 -1.13
C ASP A 121 -2.93 18.91 -1.45
N LYS A 122 -3.30 18.64 -2.72
CA LYS A 122 -4.66 18.20 -3.09
C LYS A 122 -5.01 16.88 -2.41
N SER A 123 -6.22 16.83 -1.85
CA SER A 123 -6.84 15.67 -1.20
C SER A 123 -7.69 14.90 -2.21
N PHE A 124 -7.59 13.58 -2.20
CA PHE A 124 -8.37 12.70 -3.07
C PHE A 124 -8.98 11.56 -2.27
N VAL A 125 -10.15 11.10 -2.70
CA VAL A 125 -10.75 9.84 -2.26
C VAL A 125 -10.70 8.85 -3.42
N SER A 126 -10.11 7.68 -3.22
CA SER A 126 -10.12 6.56 -4.15
C SER A 126 -11.13 5.51 -3.70
N VAL A 127 -12.08 5.15 -4.57
CA VAL A 127 -13.13 4.17 -4.28
C VAL A 127 -12.81 2.87 -5.01
N LEU A 128 -12.63 1.79 -4.26
CA LEU A 128 -12.44 0.44 -4.76
C LEU A 128 -13.51 -0.49 -4.21
N VAL A 129 -13.82 -1.57 -4.92
CA VAL A 129 -14.81 -2.59 -4.52
C VAL A 129 -14.19 -3.97 -4.68
N GLN A 130 -14.09 -4.71 -3.58
CA GLN A 130 -13.42 -6.01 -3.49
C GLN A 130 -14.41 -7.12 -3.16
N CYS A 131 -14.36 -8.22 -3.91
CA CYS A 131 -15.12 -9.45 -3.66
C CYS A 131 -14.22 -10.69 -3.82
N SER A 132 -14.81 -11.89 -3.74
CA SER A 132 -14.09 -13.18 -3.84
C SER A 132 -13.21 -13.31 -5.11
N LYS A 133 -13.63 -12.68 -6.22
CA LYS A 133 -12.96 -12.70 -7.54
C LYS A 133 -11.93 -11.58 -7.74
N GLY A 134 -11.71 -10.74 -6.74
CA GLY A 134 -10.74 -9.65 -6.71
C GLY A 134 -11.36 -8.26 -6.61
N THR A 135 -10.56 -7.25 -6.94
CA THR A 135 -10.89 -5.83 -6.72
C THR A 135 -11.12 -5.08 -8.03
N GLN A 136 -12.14 -4.21 -8.06
CA GLN A 136 -12.37 -3.19 -9.07
C GLN A 136 -12.04 -1.81 -8.50
N PHE A 137 -11.30 -0.99 -9.24
CA PHE A 137 -11.30 0.46 -9.03
C PHE A 137 -12.58 1.06 -9.64
N LEU A 138 -13.35 1.81 -8.86
CA LEU A 138 -14.63 2.38 -9.29
C LEU A 138 -14.46 3.82 -9.80
N ARG A 139 -13.88 4.69 -8.97
CA ARG A 139 -13.57 6.10 -9.29
C ARG A 139 -12.56 6.68 -8.29
N SER A 140 -11.96 7.80 -8.65
CA SER A 140 -11.30 8.69 -7.68
C SER A 140 -11.90 10.10 -7.82
N ILE A 141 -12.00 10.78 -6.68
CA ILE A 141 -12.71 12.04 -6.48
C ILE A 141 -11.71 13.03 -5.89
N ASP A 142 -11.58 14.21 -6.49
CA ASP A 142 -10.82 15.32 -5.89
C ASP A 142 -11.70 15.95 -4.81
N VAL A 143 -11.29 15.84 -3.55
CA VAL A 143 -12.06 16.33 -2.39
C VAL A 143 -11.43 17.56 -1.75
N SER A 144 -10.43 18.17 -2.41
CA SER A 144 -9.59 19.24 -1.86
C SER A 144 -10.35 20.47 -1.36
N GLU A 145 -11.54 20.73 -1.91
CA GLU A 145 -12.37 21.90 -1.61
C GLU A 145 -13.52 21.56 -0.62
N ILE A 146 -13.74 20.27 -0.32
CA ILE A 146 -14.89 19.77 0.47
C ILE A 146 -14.48 19.00 1.75
N THR A 147 -13.20 18.93 2.13
CA THR A 147 -12.76 18.19 3.33
C THR A 147 -13.34 18.69 4.65
N GLU A 148 -13.96 19.88 4.64
CA GLU A 148 -14.64 20.48 5.80
C GLU A 148 -16.15 20.69 5.59
N ASP A 149 -16.71 20.21 4.47
CA ASP A 149 -18.15 20.27 4.19
C ASP A 149 -18.82 18.93 4.51
N PHE A 150 -19.74 18.92 5.47
CA PHE A 150 -20.45 17.70 5.84
C PHE A 150 -21.42 17.21 4.77
N ASP A 151 -22.14 18.13 4.09
CA ASP A 151 -23.21 17.78 3.16
C ASP A 151 -22.62 17.23 1.84
N GLU A 152 -21.50 17.78 1.36
CA GLU A 152 -20.80 17.23 0.19
C GLU A 152 -20.09 15.91 0.49
N LEU A 153 -19.54 15.71 1.71
CA LEU A 153 -18.96 14.42 2.12
C LEU A 153 -20.02 13.33 2.33
N GLU A 154 -21.20 13.67 2.89
CA GLU A 154 -22.35 12.77 2.98
C GLU A 154 -22.80 12.34 1.58
N SER A 155 -23.04 13.31 0.71
CA SER A 155 -23.48 13.09 -0.67
C SER A 155 -22.51 12.20 -1.45
N MET A 156 -21.20 12.42 -1.28
CA MET A 156 -20.15 11.57 -1.86
C MET A 156 -20.25 10.11 -1.41
N LEU A 157 -20.38 9.86 -0.11
CA LEU A 157 -20.51 8.51 0.45
C LEU A 157 -21.84 7.84 0.07
N SER A 158 -22.95 8.58 0.11
CA SER A 158 -24.25 8.12 -0.37
C SER A 158 -24.21 7.71 -1.85
N CYS A 159 -23.58 8.50 -2.71
CA CYS A 159 -23.39 8.16 -4.12
C CYS A 159 -22.50 6.92 -4.33
N VAL A 160 -21.60 6.58 -3.39
CA VAL A 160 -20.81 5.34 -3.43
C VAL A 160 -21.65 4.13 -3.01
N VAL A 161 -22.50 4.28 -1.99
CA VAL A 161 -23.46 3.24 -1.58
C VAL A 161 -24.48 2.95 -2.68
N GLU A 162 -24.93 3.97 -3.41
CA GLU A 162 -25.90 3.84 -4.50
C GLU A 162 -25.28 3.20 -5.77
N ASP A 163 -24.03 3.50 -6.11
CA ASP A 163 -23.28 2.89 -7.25
C ASP A 163 -23.06 1.37 -7.12
N VAL A 164 -22.90 0.92 -5.87
CA VAL A 164 -22.63 -0.48 -5.50
C VAL A 164 -23.92 -1.21 -5.11
N GLY A 165 -24.90 -0.50 -4.56
CA GLY A 165 -26.14 -1.01 -4.00
C GLY A 165 -25.94 -1.53 -2.58
N ALA A 166 -26.63 -0.93 -1.58
CA ALA A 166 -26.45 -1.23 -0.16
C ALA A 166 -26.60 -2.72 0.24
N HIS A 167 -27.43 -3.48 -0.47
CA HIS A 167 -27.61 -4.93 -0.26
C HIS A 167 -26.37 -5.77 -0.67
N ASN A 168 -25.51 -5.22 -1.53
CA ASN A 168 -24.27 -5.87 -1.95
C ASN A 168 -23.10 -5.56 -1.01
N ILE A 169 -23.23 -4.60 -0.09
CA ILE A 169 -22.15 -4.14 0.78
C ILE A 169 -22.16 -4.95 2.07
N VAL A 170 -21.04 -5.58 2.40
CA VAL A 170 -20.81 -6.19 3.73
C VAL A 170 -20.19 -5.16 4.67
N GLN A 171 -19.21 -4.42 4.15
CA GLN A 171 -18.51 -3.36 4.89
C GLN A 171 -17.98 -2.26 3.97
N ILE A 172 -17.85 -1.06 4.53
CA ILE A 172 -17.11 0.06 3.95
C ILE A 172 -15.89 0.33 4.85
N VAL A 173 -14.70 0.13 4.29
CA VAL A 173 -13.41 0.36 4.96
C VAL A 173 -12.90 1.76 4.61
N MET A 174 -12.60 2.57 5.62
CA MET A 174 -12.13 3.95 5.47
C MET A 174 -10.80 4.16 6.22
N ASN A 175 -9.99 5.14 5.80
CA ASN A 175 -8.75 5.53 6.49
C ASN A 175 -8.73 7.02 6.88
N ASP A 176 -9.91 7.59 7.12
CA ASP A 176 -10.13 8.99 7.45
C ASP A 176 -10.89 9.11 8.77
N VAL A 177 -10.33 9.89 9.71
CA VAL A 177 -10.90 10.14 11.05
C VAL A 177 -11.14 11.64 11.30
N SER A 178 -11.21 12.46 10.24
CA SER A 178 -11.62 13.85 10.35
C SER A 178 -13.05 13.98 10.90
N PRO A 179 -13.39 15.06 11.63
CA PRO A 179 -14.72 15.21 12.24
C PRO A 179 -15.86 15.15 11.22
N HIS A 180 -15.70 15.82 10.08
CA HIS A 180 -16.73 15.89 9.03
C HIS A 180 -16.95 14.52 8.36
N MET A 181 -15.89 13.75 8.10
CA MET A 181 -16.00 12.38 7.58
C MET A 181 -16.62 11.42 8.61
N GLN A 182 -16.31 11.59 9.90
CA GLN A 182 -16.94 10.81 10.98
C GLN A 182 -18.43 11.14 11.13
N MET A 183 -18.85 12.39 10.91
CA MET A 183 -20.28 12.74 10.85
C MET A 183 -20.94 12.17 9.59
N ALA A 184 -20.29 12.27 8.43
CA ALA A 184 -20.82 11.77 7.15
C ALA A 184 -21.06 10.25 7.17
N ARG A 185 -20.09 9.44 7.65
CA ARG A 185 -20.28 7.98 7.80
C ARG A 185 -21.46 7.65 8.72
N GLU A 186 -21.67 8.44 9.78
CA GLU A 186 -22.71 8.19 10.79
C GLU A 186 -24.08 8.56 10.25
N TYR A 187 -24.20 9.63 9.45
CA TYR A 187 -25.41 9.91 8.70
C TYR A 187 -25.73 8.80 7.69
N VAL A 188 -24.75 8.37 6.90
CA VAL A 188 -24.91 7.29 5.90
C VAL A 188 -25.29 5.96 6.57
N LEU A 189 -24.75 5.63 7.74
CA LEU A 189 -25.13 4.42 8.50
C LEU A 189 -26.56 4.49 9.07
N ASN A 190 -27.08 5.70 9.34
CA ASN A 190 -28.48 5.90 9.71
C ASN A 190 -29.42 5.88 8.48
N LYS A 191 -28.90 6.18 7.28
CA LYS A 191 -29.62 6.12 5.99
C LYS A 191 -29.66 4.69 5.41
N TYR A 192 -28.62 3.89 5.62
CA TYR A 192 -28.53 2.49 5.18
C TYR A 192 -27.96 1.63 6.32
N ASP A 193 -28.80 0.80 6.94
CA ASP A 193 -28.46 0.07 8.16
C ASP A 193 -28.11 -1.42 7.94
N SER A 194 -27.81 -1.82 6.69
CA SER A 194 -27.54 -3.20 6.26
C SER A 194 -26.07 -3.64 6.28
N PHE A 195 -25.13 -2.71 6.47
CA PHE A 195 -23.68 -2.97 6.40
C PHE A 195 -22.90 -2.35 7.57
N PHE A 196 -21.59 -2.59 7.63
CA PHE A 196 -20.69 -2.01 8.63
C PHE A 196 -19.79 -0.92 8.06
N PHE A 197 -19.57 0.18 8.81
CA PHE A 197 -18.37 0.99 8.63
C PHE A 197 -17.23 0.43 9.48
N VAL A 198 -16.03 0.42 8.91
CA VAL A 198 -14.79 -0.09 9.53
C VAL A 198 -13.66 0.89 9.23
N LEU A 199 -12.80 1.19 10.21
CA LEU A 199 -11.57 1.93 9.95
C LEU A 199 -10.42 0.96 9.67
N CYS A 200 -9.58 1.32 8.69
CA CYS A 200 -8.52 0.46 8.19
C CYS A 200 -7.48 0.17 9.27
N ALA A 201 -7.11 -1.10 9.41
CA ALA A 201 -6.30 -1.56 10.54
C ALA A 201 -4.91 -0.91 10.59
N ASP A 202 -4.33 -0.63 9.43
CA ASP A 202 -3.04 0.03 9.30
C ASP A 202 -3.08 1.50 9.74
N HIS A 203 -4.13 2.23 9.35
CA HIS A 203 -4.43 3.57 9.83
C HIS A 203 -4.63 3.59 11.35
N CYS A 204 -5.45 2.68 11.90
CA CYS A 204 -5.70 2.62 13.34
C CYS A 204 -4.45 2.29 14.16
N ILE A 205 -3.58 1.39 13.68
CA ILE A 205 -2.31 1.08 14.36
C ILE A 205 -1.33 2.27 14.23
N ASN A 206 -1.28 2.95 13.09
CA ASN A 206 -0.50 4.19 12.94
C ASN A 206 -1.01 5.33 13.84
N LEU A 207 -2.33 5.46 14.03
CA LEU A 207 -2.98 6.41 14.94
C LEU A 207 -2.70 6.06 16.42
N LEU A 208 -2.71 4.77 16.77
CA LEU A 208 -2.31 4.29 18.09
C LEU A 208 -0.83 4.61 18.39
N LEU A 209 0.05 4.34 17.44
CA LEU A 209 1.46 4.69 17.54
C LEU A 209 1.66 6.22 17.61
N GLU A 210 0.85 7.03 16.93
CA GLU A 210 0.84 8.49 17.14
C GLU A 210 0.53 8.86 18.60
N LYS A 211 -0.49 8.25 19.22
CA LYS A 211 -0.86 8.60 20.61
C LYS A 211 0.22 8.16 21.61
N ILE A 212 0.94 7.07 21.32
CA ILE A 212 2.13 6.67 22.09
C ILE A 212 3.31 7.64 21.84
N ALA A 213 3.54 8.07 20.60
CA ALA A 213 4.60 9.03 20.26
C ALA A 213 4.38 10.44 20.86
N ALA A 214 3.12 10.81 21.14
CA ALA A 214 2.74 12.08 21.75
C ALA A 214 2.95 12.13 23.28
N LEU A 215 3.26 11.00 23.93
CA LEU A 215 3.62 10.95 25.35
C LEU A 215 4.98 11.63 25.58
N GLU A 216 5.10 12.44 26.63
CA GLU A 216 6.28 13.28 26.90
C GLU A 216 7.60 12.47 26.90
N HIS A 217 7.67 11.41 27.71
CA HIS A 217 8.84 10.53 27.81
C HIS A 217 9.15 9.74 26.52
N VAL A 218 8.16 9.52 25.66
CA VAL A 218 8.35 8.90 24.34
C VAL A 218 8.85 9.94 23.34
N SER A 219 8.28 11.15 23.36
CA SER A 219 8.69 12.27 22.53
C SER A 219 10.16 12.64 22.76
N GLU A 220 10.64 12.67 24.01
CA GLU A 220 12.06 12.87 24.33
C GLU A 220 12.98 11.80 23.71
N VAL A 221 12.60 10.52 23.83
CA VAL A 221 13.32 9.40 23.21
C VAL A 221 13.34 9.55 21.69
N LEU A 222 12.20 9.89 21.07
CA LEU A 222 12.08 10.08 19.62
C LEU A 222 12.87 11.30 19.14
N MET A 223 12.97 12.37 19.93
CA MET A 223 13.83 13.53 19.62
C MET A 223 15.32 13.14 19.62
N LYS A 224 15.81 12.46 20.67
CA LYS A 224 17.21 11.98 20.71
C LYS A 224 17.51 10.98 19.57
N ALA A 225 16.60 10.05 19.29
CA ALA A 225 16.71 9.13 18.16
C ALA A 225 16.75 9.85 16.80
N ARG A 226 15.96 10.92 16.64
CA ARG A 226 15.95 11.79 15.45
C ARG A 226 17.23 12.61 15.32
N GLU A 227 17.85 13.05 16.40
CA GLU A 227 19.16 13.71 16.38
C GLU A 227 20.25 12.75 15.89
N ILE A 228 20.33 11.54 16.45
CA ILE A 228 21.32 10.51 16.05
C ILE A 228 21.13 10.18 14.56
N THR A 229 19.91 9.85 14.13
CA THR A 229 19.65 9.48 12.73
C THR A 229 19.90 10.65 11.76
N ARG A 230 19.51 11.89 12.09
CA ARG A 230 19.86 13.06 11.26
C ARG A 230 21.37 13.30 11.18
N PHE A 231 22.12 13.04 12.23
CA PHE A 231 23.57 13.10 12.17
C PHE A 231 24.17 12.01 11.28
N LEU A 232 23.73 10.75 11.45
CA LEU A 232 24.21 9.60 10.68
C LEU A 232 23.98 9.78 9.17
N TYR A 233 22.77 10.17 8.76
CA TYR A 233 22.40 10.25 7.33
C TYR A 233 22.64 11.63 6.71
N GLY A 234 22.88 12.67 7.52
CA GLY A 234 23.17 14.02 7.06
C GLY A 234 24.64 14.31 6.74
N HIS A 235 25.57 13.42 7.09
CA HIS A 235 27.02 13.65 6.94
C HIS A 235 27.73 12.51 6.20
N ALA A 236 28.73 12.87 5.38
CA ALA A 236 29.43 11.90 4.53
C ALA A 236 30.29 10.88 5.31
N LEU A 237 30.90 11.26 6.45
CA LEU A 237 31.73 10.33 7.20
C LEU A 237 30.93 9.21 7.89
N PRO A 238 29.87 9.47 8.69
CA PRO A 238 29.06 8.39 9.24
C PRO A 238 28.48 7.46 8.17
N MET A 239 28.08 7.99 7.00
CA MET A 239 27.67 7.16 5.85
C MET A 239 28.82 6.29 5.29
N LYS A 240 30.06 6.79 5.20
CA LYS A 240 31.24 5.97 4.87
C LYS A 240 31.54 4.93 5.96
N LEU A 241 31.20 5.20 7.21
CA LEU A 241 31.34 4.29 8.34
C LEU A 241 30.11 3.38 8.57
N LYS A 242 29.09 3.43 7.69
CA LYS A 242 27.87 2.62 7.82
C LYS A 242 28.15 1.13 7.97
N ARG A 243 29.27 0.61 7.46
CA ARG A 243 29.77 -0.76 7.64
C ARG A 243 29.85 -1.28 9.09
N TYR A 244 29.81 -0.41 10.10
CA TYR A 244 29.70 -0.80 11.52
C TYR A 244 28.27 -1.17 11.95
N VAL A 245 27.25 -0.88 11.12
CA VAL A 245 25.84 -1.25 11.32
C VAL A 245 25.38 -2.05 10.11
N GLN A 246 24.93 -3.29 10.32
CA GLN A 246 24.65 -4.22 9.22
C GLN A 246 23.35 -3.90 8.46
N GLU A 247 22.39 -3.24 9.11
CA GLU A 247 21.04 -3.00 8.58
C GLU A 247 20.75 -1.51 8.34
N GLU A 248 19.69 -1.25 7.56
CA GLU A 248 19.18 0.10 7.31
C GLU A 248 18.37 0.62 8.50
N ILE A 249 18.93 1.54 9.30
CA ILE A 249 18.25 2.06 10.50
C ILE A 249 16.92 2.74 10.15
N LEU A 250 16.89 3.53 9.07
CA LEU A 250 15.66 4.21 8.64
C LEU A 250 14.65 3.23 8.03
N SER A 251 13.40 3.31 8.48
CA SER A 251 12.28 2.60 7.84
C SER A 251 11.73 3.38 6.65
N SER A 252 11.32 2.66 5.60
CA SER A 252 10.64 3.20 4.42
C SER A 252 9.11 3.04 4.43
N SER A 253 8.52 2.60 5.55
CA SER A 253 7.07 2.41 5.64
C SER A 253 6.30 3.72 5.35
N TYR A 254 5.24 3.64 4.54
CA TYR A 254 4.36 4.76 4.22
C TYR A 254 3.60 5.29 5.46
N LEU A 255 3.42 4.44 6.47
CA LEU A 255 2.78 4.77 7.75
C LEU A 255 3.77 5.51 8.65
N LYS A 256 3.65 6.84 8.69
CA LYS A 256 4.54 7.78 9.40
C LYS A 256 5.02 7.30 10.78
N PHE A 257 4.14 6.85 11.67
CA PHE A 257 4.52 6.47 13.04
C PHE A 257 5.04 5.05 13.14
N VAL A 258 4.56 4.14 12.29
CA VAL A 258 5.14 2.79 12.11
C VAL A 258 6.60 2.92 11.66
N ALA A 259 6.87 3.79 10.67
CA ALA A 259 8.23 4.10 10.22
C ALA A 259 9.11 4.65 11.35
N VAL A 260 8.58 5.54 12.20
CA VAL A 260 9.28 6.10 13.36
C VAL A 260 9.65 5.01 14.38
N PHE A 261 8.74 4.10 14.74
CA PHE A 261 9.05 3.06 15.74
C PHE A 261 9.90 1.91 15.20
N ILE A 262 9.76 1.51 13.92
CA ILE A 262 10.72 0.60 13.27
C ILE A 262 12.12 1.24 13.27
N THR A 263 12.21 2.55 13.00
CA THR A 263 13.48 3.28 13.03
C THR A 263 14.09 3.29 14.44
N LEU A 264 13.26 3.42 15.50
CA LEU A 264 13.72 3.33 16.88
C LEU A 264 14.19 1.90 17.24
N GLU A 265 13.44 0.87 16.86
CA GLU A 265 13.79 -0.54 17.08
C GLU A 265 15.14 -0.89 16.44
N ARG A 266 15.32 -0.54 15.16
CA ARG A 266 16.60 -0.74 14.46
C ARG A 266 17.74 0.10 15.06
N LEU A 267 17.47 1.33 15.54
CA LEU A 267 18.46 2.16 16.22
C LEU A 267 18.93 1.54 17.55
N VAL A 268 18.01 0.97 18.34
CA VAL A 268 18.32 0.25 19.58
C VAL A 268 19.16 -1.00 19.29
N SER A 269 18.76 -1.82 18.31
CA SER A 269 19.54 -2.98 17.87
C SER A 269 20.92 -2.60 17.33
N ALA A 270 21.05 -1.43 16.67
CA ALA A 270 22.31 -0.91 16.18
C ALA A 270 23.27 -0.36 17.26
N ARG A 271 22.86 -0.24 18.54
CA ARG A 271 23.65 0.43 19.60
C ARG A 271 25.10 -0.04 19.66
N VAL A 272 25.35 -1.35 19.64
CA VAL A 272 26.71 -1.92 19.74
C VAL A 272 27.57 -1.50 18.54
N GLY A 273 27.03 -1.59 17.33
CA GLY A 273 27.68 -1.15 16.10
C GLY A 273 27.96 0.36 16.11
N LEU A 274 27.03 1.16 16.61
CA LEU A 274 27.21 2.61 16.75
C LEU A 274 28.29 2.98 17.79
N VAL A 275 28.32 2.32 18.95
CA VAL A 275 29.38 2.55 19.97
C VAL A 275 30.76 2.19 19.43
N GLN A 276 30.88 1.11 18.65
CA GLN A 276 32.11 0.77 17.93
C GLN A 276 32.45 1.80 16.86
N MET A 277 31.47 2.19 16.03
CA MET A 277 31.62 3.19 14.97
C MET A 277 32.20 4.49 15.55
N PHE A 278 31.52 5.08 16.53
CA PHE A 278 31.93 6.31 17.24
C PHE A 278 33.22 6.17 18.06
N SER A 279 33.84 4.98 18.09
CA SER A 279 35.14 4.72 18.73
C SER A 279 36.26 4.38 17.72
N SER A 280 35.99 4.40 16.42
CA SER A 280 37.02 4.22 15.38
C SER A 280 38.07 5.35 15.40
N PRO A 281 39.35 5.08 15.10
CA PRO A 281 40.35 6.13 14.85
C PRO A 281 40.06 6.97 13.58
N GLU A 282 39.07 6.59 12.74
CA GLU A 282 38.68 7.36 11.55
C GLU A 282 38.01 8.70 11.85
N TRP A 283 37.58 8.96 13.09
CA TRP A 283 37.05 10.25 13.54
C TRP A 283 38.19 11.25 13.81
N VAL A 284 38.95 11.59 12.77
CA VAL A 284 40.11 12.50 12.82
C VAL A 284 39.66 13.89 13.28
N PRO A 285 40.00 14.38 14.49
CA PRO A 285 39.31 15.52 15.12
C PRO A 285 39.56 16.92 14.50
N SER A 286 40.50 17.05 13.57
CA SER A 286 40.96 18.34 13.03
C SER A 286 40.00 18.91 11.97
N GLY A 287 39.53 20.14 12.19
CA GLY A 287 38.82 20.94 11.16
C GLY A 287 37.30 20.73 11.04
N TRP A 288 36.64 20.18 12.07
CA TRP A 288 35.22 19.85 12.03
C TRP A 288 34.32 21.07 12.27
N ALA A 289 33.62 21.52 11.22
CA ALA A 289 32.61 22.60 11.30
C ALA A 289 31.38 22.26 12.17
N CYS A 290 31.21 20.99 12.56
CA CYS A 290 30.11 20.51 13.40
C CYS A 290 30.62 19.70 14.61
N ARG A 291 31.75 20.11 15.21
CA ARG A 291 32.36 19.43 16.36
C ARG A 291 31.38 19.24 17.51
N ASP A 292 30.73 20.31 17.96
CA ASP A 292 29.84 20.30 19.13
C ASP A 292 28.66 19.33 18.94
N LEU A 293 28.15 19.23 17.71
CA LEU A 293 27.14 18.25 17.32
C LEU A 293 27.70 16.83 17.37
N PHE A 294 28.91 16.59 16.84
CA PHE A 294 29.56 15.29 16.95
C PHE A 294 29.78 14.87 18.40
N GLU A 295 30.29 15.75 19.26
CA GLU A 295 30.54 15.47 20.68
C GLU A 295 29.22 15.20 21.44
N ARG A 296 28.15 15.96 21.15
CA ARG A 296 26.78 15.69 21.64
C ARG A 296 26.28 14.30 21.23
N ILE A 297 26.32 13.96 19.94
CA ILE A 297 25.84 12.65 19.47
C ILE A 297 26.73 11.50 19.99
N GLN A 298 28.05 11.69 20.07
CA GLN A 298 28.97 10.71 20.65
C GLN A 298 28.66 10.45 22.13
N SER A 299 28.35 11.50 22.90
CA SER A 299 27.91 11.40 24.30
C SER A 299 26.59 10.63 24.43
N ILE A 300 25.59 10.94 23.59
CA ILE A 300 24.31 10.20 23.60
C ILE A 300 24.53 8.72 23.24
N VAL A 301 25.34 8.43 22.22
CA VAL A 301 25.58 7.05 21.79
C VAL A 301 26.37 6.23 22.82
N LYS A 302 27.39 6.81 23.46
CA LYS A 302 28.29 6.08 24.36
C LYS A 302 27.87 6.08 25.83
N THR A 303 27.31 7.17 26.35
CA THR A 303 27.19 7.42 27.80
C THR A 303 25.79 7.78 28.30
N ASP A 304 24.84 8.11 27.42
CA ASP A 304 23.44 8.37 27.80
C ASP A 304 22.66 7.06 27.96
N ASP A 305 23.01 6.27 28.99
CA ASP A 305 22.33 5.00 29.27
C ASP A 305 20.85 5.19 29.61
N THR A 306 20.43 6.35 30.16
CA THR A 306 19.01 6.60 30.45
C THR A 306 18.19 6.71 29.16
N PHE A 307 18.72 7.38 28.12
CA PHE A 307 18.13 7.33 26.77
C PHE A 307 18.02 5.89 26.24
N TRP A 308 19.09 5.10 26.30
CA TRP A 308 19.06 3.76 25.72
C TRP A 308 18.12 2.78 26.45
N HIS A 309 18.03 2.86 27.78
CA HIS A 309 17.05 2.09 28.54
C HIS A 309 15.61 2.53 28.26
N ALA A 310 15.37 3.84 28.17
CA ALA A 310 14.05 4.37 27.79
C ALA A 310 13.66 3.96 26.36
N ALA A 311 14.59 4.03 25.39
CA ALA A 311 14.37 3.61 24.02
C ALA A 311 14.03 2.11 23.93
N ALA A 312 14.79 1.24 24.61
CA ALA A 312 14.49 -0.19 24.65
C ALA A 312 13.12 -0.50 25.31
N LYS A 313 12.72 0.28 26.32
CA LYS A 313 11.40 0.18 26.96
C LYS A 313 10.26 0.65 26.05
N VAL A 314 10.45 1.69 25.24
CA VAL A 314 9.48 2.12 24.23
C VAL A 314 9.32 1.07 23.13
N VAL A 315 10.42 0.52 22.61
CA VAL A 315 10.43 -0.57 21.61
C VAL A 315 9.68 -1.79 22.12
N LYS A 316 9.89 -2.18 23.38
CA LYS A 316 9.14 -3.24 24.08
C LYS A 316 7.61 -3.07 24.08
N VAL A 317 7.10 -1.83 23.95
CA VAL A 317 5.66 -1.54 23.87
C VAL A 317 5.18 -1.45 22.42
N THR A 318 5.97 -0.87 21.52
CA THR A 318 5.51 -0.57 20.15
C THR A 318 5.79 -1.67 19.14
N SER A 319 6.85 -2.46 19.29
CA SER A 319 7.14 -3.58 18.38
C SER A 319 6.06 -4.68 18.35
N PRO A 320 5.37 -5.04 19.46
CA PRO A 320 4.20 -5.91 19.40
C PRO A 320 3.10 -5.37 18.48
N LEU A 321 2.82 -4.06 18.56
CA LEU A 321 1.82 -3.38 17.73
C LEU A 321 2.24 -3.31 16.25
N VAL A 322 3.52 -3.02 15.97
CA VAL A 322 4.07 -3.07 14.61
C VAL A 322 3.98 -4.49 14.04
N ARG A 323 4.23 -5.53 14.84
CA ARG A 323 4.07 -6.94 14.41
C ARG A 323 2.63 -7.36 14.15
N VAL A 324 1.61 -6.59 14.55
CA VAL A 324 0.24 -6.81 14.09
C VAL A 324 0.15 -6.53 12.59
N LEU A 325 0.77 -5.46 12.08
CA LEU A 325 0.77 -5.12 10.65
C LEU A 325 1.38 -6.23 9.80
N TYR A 326 2.55 -6.75 10.18
CA TYR A 326 3.21 -7.85 9.48
C TYR A 326 2.40 -9.17 9.50
N LYS A 327 1.40 -9.33 10.39
CA LYS A 327 0.44 -10.44 10.35
C LYS A 327 -0.74 -10.20 9.39
N LEU A 328 -0.99 -8.95 9.01
CA LEU A 328 -2.06 -8.53 8.10
C LEU A 328 -1.58 -8.37 6.64
N GLU A 329 -0.28 -8.14 6.42
CA GLU A 329 0.36 -7.92 5.11
C GLU A 329 0.27 -9.08 4.09
N SER A 330 -0.44 -10.17 4.39
CA SER A 330 -0.68 -11.25 3.43
C SER A 330 -1.88 -10.94 2.51
N ASP A 331 -1.73 -11.15 1.21
CA ASP A 331 -2.76 -10.96 0.15
C ASP A 331 -4.15 -11.55 0.49
N ILE A 332 -4.20 -12.58 1.35
CA ILE A 332 -5.42 -13.21 1.85
C ILE A 332 -5.33 -13.31 3.38
N CYS A 333 -5.42 -12.17 4.07
CA CYS A 333 -5.57 -12.12 5.53
C CYS A 333 -7.06 -12.22 5.93
N PRO A 334 -7.53 -13.29 6.59
CA PRO A 334 -8.88 -13.34 7.14
C PRO A 334 -9.04 -12.34 8.29
N MET A 335 -10.17 -11.64 8.35
CA MET A 335 -10.47 -10.60 9.36
C MET A 335 -10.21 -11.04 10.81
N GLY A 336 -10.37 -12.33 11.12
CA GLY A 336 -10.12 -12.89 12.46
C GLY A 336 -8.66 -12.83 12.94
N ILE A 337 -7.68 -12.73 12.03
CA ILE A 337 -6.27 -12.59 12.42
C ILE A 337 -6.04 -11.27 13.15
N LEU A 338 -6.76 -10.20 12.80
CA LEU A 338 -6.64 -8.89 13.47
C LEU A 338 -6.95 -8.97 14.97
N TYR A 339 -8.04 -9.67 15.33
CA TYR A 339 -8.47 -9.83 16.72
C TYR A 339 -7.44 -10.62 17.54
N GLU A 340 -7.01 -11.77 17.03
CA GLU A 340 -5.97 -12.61 17.66
C GLU A 340 -4.63 -11.86 17.78
N ALA A 341 -4.22 -11.17 16.71
CA ALA A 341 -2.96 -10.43 16.68
C ALA A 341 -2.95 -9.27 17.67
N MET A 342 -4.04 -8.50 17.77
CA MET A 342 -4.17 -7.41 18.76
C MET A 342 -4.28 -7.94 20.19
N HIS A 343 -4.93 -9.08 20.42
CA HIS A 343 -4.97 -9.71 21.74
C HIS A 343 -3.57 -10.14 22.19
N GLY A 344 -2.85 -10.93 21.38
CA GLY A 344 -1.50 -11.36 21.69
C GLY A 344 -0.49 -10.20 21.79
N ALA A 345 -0.70 -9.10 21.05
CA ALA A 345 0.11 -7.89 21.22
C ALA A 345 -0.10 -7.22 22.59
N LYS A 346 -1.34 -7.18 23.11
CA LYS A 346 -1.61 -6.70 24.48
C LYS A 346 -0.94 -7.60 25.52
N GLU A 347 -1.04 -8.92 25.38
CA GLU A 347 -0.39 -9.89 26.28
C GLU A 347 1.13 -9.76 26.27
N GLU A 348 1.76 -9.59 25.10
CA GLU A 348 3.22 -9.41 25.01
C GLU A 348 3.67 -8.11 25.68
N ILE A 349 2.88 -7.03 25.60
CA ILE A 349 3.16 -5.77 26.31
C ILE A 349 3.11 -5.97 27.83
N CYS A 350 2.14 -6.73 28.35
CA CYS A 350 2.09 -7.11 29.77
C CYS A 350 3.37 -7.83 30.21
N VAL A 351 3.82 -8.82 29.43
CA VAL A 351 5.08 -9.57 29.72
C VAL A 351 6.31 -8.68 29.58
N ASN A 352 6.33 -7.76 28.62
CA ASN A 352 7.51 -6.94 28.33
C ASN A 352 7.79 -5.84 29.36
N ILE A 353 6.75 -5.25 29.98
CA ILE A 353 6.91 -4.10 30.91
C ILE A 353 6.17 -4.22 32.26
N GLY A 354 5.47 -5.33 32.54
CA GLY A 354 4.88 -5.59 33.86
C GLY A 354 3.78 -4.60 34.24
N ASP A 355 3.76 -4.14 35.48
CA ASP A 355 2.71 -3.28 36.05
C ASP A 355 2.46 -1.98 35.26
N GLU A 356 3.49 -1.45 34.58
CA GLU A 356 3.36 -0.27 33.73
C GLU A 356 2.55 -0.51 32.45
N SER A 357 2.25 -1.76 32.10
CA SER A 357 1.44 -2.11 30.92
C SER A 357 0.05 -1.49 30.96
N GLU A 358 -0.58 -1.39 32.13
CA GLU A 358 -1.96 -0.88 32.26
C GLU A 358 -2.11 0.55 31.68
N PHE A 359 -1.07 1.39 31.85
CA PHE A 359 -1.06 2.74 31.29
C PHE A 359 -1.12 2.74 29.76
N TYR A 360 -0.33 1.87 29.10
CA TYR A 360 -0.32 1.75 27.65
C TYR A 360 -1.56 0.99 27.13
N LEU A 361 -2.03 -0.03 27.84
CA LEU A 361 -3.26 -0.75 27.52
C LEU A 361 -4.45 0.21 27.43
N ARG A 362 -4.63 1.11 28.41
CA ARG A 362 -5.69 2.15 28.36
C ARG A 362 -5.62 3.05 27.11
N ILE A 363 -4.43 3.26 26.51
CA ILE A 363 -4.25 3.99 25.24
C ILE A 363 -4.61 3.10 24.05
N ILE A 364 -4.18 1.83 24.08
CA ILE A 364 -4.48 0.81 23.06
C ILE A 364 -5.99 0.54 23.00
N ASP A 365 -6.63 0.33 24.14
CA ASP A 365 -8.07 0.09 24.30
C ASP A 365 -8.89 1.27 23.77
N LYS A 366 -8.48 2.52 24.05
CA LYS A 366 -9.16 3.70 23.51
C LYS A 366 -9.17 3.78 21.97
N ILE A 367 -8.13 3.29 21.29
CA ILE A 367 -8.10 3.22 19.82
C ILE A 367 -8.73 1.93 19.29
N TRP A 368 -8.65 0.84 20.05
CA TRP A 368 -9.32 -0.42 19.77
C TRP A 368 -10.84 -0.24 19.81
N ASP A 369 -11.42 0.03 20.97
CA ASP A 369 -12.87 0.13 21.18
C ASP A 369 -13.49 1.34 20.45
N GLY A 370 -12.71 2.41 20.24
CA GLY A 370 -13.18 3.63 19.59
C GLY A 370 -13.13 3.65 18.06
N TYR A 371 -12.28 2.81 17.43
CA TYR A 371 -12.04 2.87 15.98
C TYR A 371 -11.83 1.51 15.29
N LEU A 372 -11.03 0.61 15.89
CA LEU A 372 -10.55 -0.60 15.22
C LEU A 372 -11.37 -1.86 15.54
N HIS A 373 -12.06 -1.91 16.67
CA HIS A 373 -12.91 -3.02 17.05
C HIS A 373 -14.27 -2.93 16.33
N ASN A 374 -14.65 -4.01 15.65
CA ASN A 374 -15.91 -4.13 14.93
C ASN A 374 -16.43 -5.58 15.07
N PRO A 375 -17.76 -5.82 15.10
CA PRO A 375 -18.33 -7.16 15.10
C PRO A 375 -17.75 -8.12 14.05
N LEU A 376 -17.40 -7.65 12.85
CA LEU A 376 -16.74 -8.44 11.81
C LEU A 376 -15.38 -8.98 12.25
N HIS A 377 -14.59 -8.16 12.96
CA HIS A 377 -13.29 -8.55 13.52
C HIS A 377 -13.47 -9.54 14.67
N ALA A 378 -14.50 -9.34 15.52
CA ALA A 378 -14.82 -10.23 16.63
C ALA A 378 -15.40 -11.58 16.19
N ALA A 379 -16.17 -11.64 15.09
CA ALA A 379 -16.70 -12.88 14.52
C ALA A 379 -15.63 -13.71 13.78
N GLY A 380 -14.66 -13.05 13.17
CA GLY A 380 -13.63 -13.65 12.32
C GLY A 380 -12.87 -14.86 12.90
N PRO A 381 -12.49 -14.91 14.19
CA PRO A 381 -11.84 -16.08 14.80
C PRO A 381 -12.64 -17.38 14.71
N MET A 382 -13.96 -17.33 14.90
CA MET A 382 -14.83 -18.52 14.76
C MET A 382 -15.04 -18.94 13.30
N LEU A 383 -14.92 -18.01 12.36
CA LEU A 383 -15.02 -18.27 10.92
C LEU A 383 -13.67 -18.71 10.29
N ASN A 384 -12.58 -18.75 11.07
CA ASN A 384 -11.27 -19.17 10.63
C ASN A 384 -10.87 -20.50 11.29
N PRO A 385 -10.90 -21.64 10.56
CA PRO A 385 -10.56 -22.96 11.13
C PRO A 385 -9.16 -23.05 11.75
N ARG A 386 -8.19 -22.22 11.34
CA ARG A 386 -6.86 -22.20 11.95
C ARG A 386 -6.87 -21.62 13.37
N ILE A 387 -7.80 -20.70 13.66
CA ILE A 387 -7.94 -20.06 14.96
C ILE A 387 -8.95 -20.86 15.81
N PHE A 388 -10.12 -21.19 15.26
CA PHE A 388 -11.18 -21.91 15.97
C PHE A 388 -10.76 -23.28 16.53
N TYR A 389 -9.89 -24.02 15.82
CA TYR A 389 -9.35 -25.32 16.27
C TYR A 389 -7.97 -25.22 16.94
N ALA A 390 -7.49 -24.01 17.26
CA ALA A 390 -6.25 -23.85 18.01
C ALA A 390 -6.42 -24.30 19.47
N ALA A 391 -5.38 -24.92 20.06
CA ALA A 391 -5.46 -25.53 21.40
C ALA A 391 -5.70 -24.54 22.56
N GLY A 392 -5.55 -23.24 22.32
CA GLY A 392 -5.87 -22.16 23.25
C GLY A 392 -7.12 -21.35 22.89
N PHE A 393 -7.91 -21.78 21.89
CA PHE A 393 -9.08 -21.01 21.47
C PHE A 393 -10.19 -21.07 22.52
N HIS A 394 -10.65 -19.90 22.95
CA HIS A 394 -11.81 -19.75 23.81
C HIS A 394 -12.85 -18.86 23.11
N PRO A 395 -14.11 -19.32 22.95
CA PRO A 395 -15.17 -18.51 22.36
C PRO A 395 -15.66 -17.47 23.38
N TYR A 396 -14.87 -16.42 23.59
CA TYR A 396 -15.21 -15.31 24.47
C TYR A 396 -16.59 -14.71 24.11
N THR A 397 -17.24 -14.09 25.10
CA THR A 397 -18.54 -13.44 24.92
C THR A 397 -18.55 -12.44 23.76
N VAL A 398 -17.44 -11.71 23.58
CA VAL A 398 -17.18 -10.77 22.47
C VAL A 398 -17.23 -11.43 21.09
N ILE A 399 -16.72 -12.66 20.96
CA ILE A 399 -16.71 -13.39 19.68
C ILE A 399 -18.13 -13.88 19.36
N SER A 400 -18.82 -14.44 20.35
CA SER A 400 -20.22 -14.89 20.20
C SER A 400 -21.18 -13.72 19.90
N SER A 401 -21.01 -12.57 20.56
CA SER A 401 -21.80 -11.36 20.27
C SER A 401 -21.41 -10.73 18.93
N GLY A 402 -20.15 -10.82 18.51
CA GLY A 402 -19.68 -10.44 17.18
C GLY A 402 -20.45 -11.17 16.08
N ILE A 403 -20.57 -12.51 16.17
CA ILE A 403 -21.39 -13.30 15.22
C ILE A 403 -22.85 -12.85 15.25
N ALA A 404 -23.46 -12.72 16.43
CA ALA A 404 -24.86 -12.33 16.54
C ALA A 404 -25.13 -10.95 15.90
N ALA A 405 -24.26 -9.98 16.13
CA ALA A 405 -24.34 -8.66 15.52
C ALA A 405 -24.12 -8.70 13.99
N CYS A 406 -23.21 -9.55 13.49
CA CYS A 406 -23.04 -9.75 12.05
C CYS A 406 -24.31 -10.33 11.40
N ILE A 407 -24.94 -11.32 12.02
CA ILE A 407 -26.21 -11.91 11.53
C ILE A 407 -27.34 -10.88 11.55
N ILE A 408 -27.45 -10.08 12.61
CA ILE A 408 -28.50 -9.05 12.76
C ILE A 408 -28.33 -7.89 11.77
N GLN A 409 -27.10 -7.44 11.51
CA GLN A 409 -26.83 -6.32 10.61
C GLN A 409 -26.95 -6.74 9.13
N LEU A 410 -26.26 -7.82 8.74
CA LEU A 410 -26.24 -8.29 7.35
C LEU A 410 -27.56 -8.97 6.94
N GLY A 411 -28.36 -9.45 7.91
CA GLY A 411 -29.70 -10.01 7.68
C GLY A 411 -30.79 -8.98 7.33
N LYS A 412 -30.41 -7.71 7.11
CA LYS A 412 -31.29 -6.63 6.62
C LYS A 412 -31.10 -6.31 5.13
N ALA A 413 -30.06 -6.87 4.51
CA ALA A 413 -29.75 -6.72 3.09
C ALA A 413 -30.72 -7.52 2.20
#